data_AF-A0A925BGM1-F1
#
_entry.id   AF-A0A925BGM1-F1
#
_cell.length_a   1.000
_cell.length_b   1.000
_cell.length_c   1.000
_cell.angle_alpha   90.00
_cell.angle_beta   90.00
_cell.angle_gamma   90.00
#
_symmetry.space_group_name_H-M   'P 1'
#
loop_
_entity.id
_entity.type
_entity.pdbx_description
1 polymer ?
#
loop_
_entity_poly.entity_id
_entity_poly.type
_entity_poly.pdbx_seq_one_letter_code
_entity_poly.pdbx_strand_id
1 'polypeptide(L)' 'MITLNDVRAALQLLDFDAQAAQALMSPVSRRMSPPEGTQPREAGVLVLLYPEADGLHIVLTRRTDTLRGHSGQV' A
#
# COMPACT_ATOMS: atom_id res chain seq x y z
N MET A 1 -23.21 0.72 -4.84
CA MET A 1 -22.30 -0.36 -5.27
C MET A 1 -21.01 0.29 -5.71
N ILE A 2 -19.85 -0.14 -5.22
CA ILE A 2 -18.56 0.41 -5.63
C ILE A 2 -18.19 -0.19 -6.99
N THR A 3 -17.81 0.65 -7.94
CA THR A 3 -17.36 0.28 -9.29
C THR A 3 -15.88 0.60 -9.48
N LEU A 4 -15.28 0.07 -10.54
CA LEU A 4 -13.89 0.41 -10.90
C LEU A 4 -13.70 1.91 -11.19
N ASN A 5 -14.72 2.60 -11.70
CA ASN A 5 -14.65 4.03 -11.96
C ASN A 5 -14.61 4.84 -10.65
N ASP A 6 -15.35 4.41 -9.63
CA ASP A 6 -15.30 5.03 -8.30
C ASP A 6 -13.91 4.91 -7.69
N VAL A 7 -13.27 3.74 -7.83
CA VAL A 7 -11.89 3.51 -7.38
C VAL A 7 -10.90 4.39 -8.13
N ARG A 8 -11.03 4.48 -9.47
CA ARG A 8 -10.16 5.34 -10.28
C ARG A 8 -10.29 6.81 -9.89
N ALA A 9 -11.52 7.29 -9.69
CA ALA A 9 -11.77 8.66 -9.25
C ALA A 9 -11.17 8.91 -7.85
N ALA A 10 -11.33 7.98 -6.91
CA ALA A 10 -10.77 8.10 -5.56
C ALA A 10 -9.23 8.12 -5.53
N LEU A 11 -8.57 7.46 -6.49
CA LEU A 11 -7.10 7.44 -6.60
C LEU A 11 -6.52 8.62 -7.39
N GLN A 12 -7.35 9.47 -8.01
CA GLN A 12 -6.91 10.69 -8.70
C GLN A 12 -6.63 11.83 -7.72
N LEU A 13 -5.77 11.57 -6.74
CA LEU A 13 -5.37 12.54 -5.73
C LEU A 13 -4.41 13.56 -6.36
N LEU A 14 -4.82 14.83 -6.38
CA LEU A 14 -3.95 15.94 -6.78
C LEU A 14 -2.85 16.11 -5.72
N ASP A 15 -1.62 16.31 -6.18
CA ASP A 15 -0.44 16.59 -5.33
C ASP A 15 -0.11 15.52 -4.28
N PHE A 16 -0.56 14.28 -4.47
CA PHE A 16 -0.24 13.17 -3.55
C PHE A 16 1.10 12.50 -3.89
N ASP A 17 2.07 12.59 -2.99
CA ASP A 17 3.34 11.90 -3.09
C ASP A 17 3.23 10.47 -2.54
N ALA A 18 2.97 9.52 -3.44
CA ALA A 18 2.85 8.11 -3.10
C ALA A 18 4.15 7.50 -2.54
N GLN A 19 5.33 7.99 -2.96
CA GLN A 19 6.61 7.46 -2.49
C GLN A 19 6.90 7.95 -1.07
N ALA A 20 6.67 9.23 -0.79
CA ALA A 20 6.79 9.77 0.56
C ALA A 20 5.81 9.11 1.53
N ALA A 21 4.55 8.91 1.12
CA ALA A 21 3.57 8.19 1.92
C ALA A 21 4.01 6.73 2.22
N GLN A 22 4.51 6.02 1.21
CA GLN A 22 5.04 4.66 1.38
C GLN A 22 6.28 4.62 2.29
N ALA A 23 7.15 5.64 2.25
CA ALA A 23 8.33 5.69 3.10
C ALA A 23 7.97 5.73 4.60
N LEU A 24 6.87 6.41 4.96
CA LEU A 24 6.34 6.45 6.33
C LEU A 24 5.79 5.09 6.81
N MET A 25 5.45 4.19 5.87
CA MET A 25 4.93 2.86 6.16
C MET A 25 6.03 1.83 6.42
N SER A 26 7.31 2.21 6.34
CA SER A 26 8.45 1.33 6.61
C SER A 26 9.26 1.81 7.82
N PRO A 27 9.23 1.11 8.97
CA PRO A 27 9.91 1.54 10.20
C PRO A 27 11.44 1.48 10.09
N VAL A 28 11.98 0.78 9.10
CA VAL A 28 13.40 0.73 8.80
C VAL A 28 13.58 1.25 7.38
N SER A 29 14.46 2.24 7.18
CA SER A 29 14.87 2.69 5.84
C SER A 29 15.51 1.51 5.10
N ARG A 30 14.69 0.78 4.35
CA ARG A 30 15.11 -0.30 3.46
C ARG A 30 15.08 0.21 2.04
N ARG A 31 15.90 -0.41 1.19
CA ARG A 31 15.82 -0.21 -0.26
C ARG A 31 14.41 -0.63 -0.71
N MET A 32 13.63 0.34 -1.18
CA MET A 32 12.25 0.12 -1.65
C MET A 32 12.22 -0.57 -3.02
N SER A 33 13.28 -0.37 -3.81
CA SER A 33 13.46 -1.05 -5.09
C SER A 33 14.30 -2.31 -4.91
N PRO A 34 13.93 -3.42 -5.57
CA PRO A 34 14.75 -4.62 -5.58
C PRO A 34 16.08 -4.36 -6.32
N PRO A 35 17.16 -5.09 -6.01
CA PRO A 35 18.40 -5.04 -6.79
C PRO A 35 18.16 -5.36 -8.27
N GLU A 36 19.01 -4.84 -9.15
CA GLU A 36 18.97 -5.17 -10.59
C GLU A 36 19.08 -6.68 -10.83
N GLY A 37 18.33 -7.18 -11.80
CA GLY A 37 18.25 -8.62 -12.12
C GLY A 37 17.38 -9.45 -11.17
N THR A 38 16.81 -8.86 -10.12
CA THR A 38 15.86 -9.57 -9.24
C THR A 38 14.55 -9.85 -9.99
N GLN A 39 14.17 -11.13 -10.05
CA GLN A 39 12.87 -11.53 -10.58
C GLN A 39 11.81 -11.48 -9.47
N PRO A 40 10.72 -10.70 -9.63
CA PRO A 40 9.62 -10.69 -8.67
C PRO A 40 9.01 -12.08 -8.51
N ARG A 41 8.62 -12.43 -7.28
CA ARG A 41 7.79 -13.62 -7.04
C ARG A 41 6.34 -13.22 -7.21
N GLU A 42 5.54 -14.11 -7.80
CA GLU A 42 4.11 -13.90 -7.90
C GLU A 42 3.48 -13.88 -6.49
N ALA A 43 2.64 -12.88 -6.25
CA ALA A 43 1.90 -12.72 -5.01
C ALA A 43 0.56 -12.03 -5.29
N GLY A 44 -0.46 -12.39 -4.52
CA GLY A 44 -1.75 -11.71 -4.50
C GLY A 44 -1.89 -10.87 -3.24
N VAL A 45 -2.56 -9.72 -3.37
CA VAL A 45 -2.97 -8.88 -2.24
C VAL A 45 -4.47 -8.60 -2.34
N LEU A 46 -5.12 -8.44 -1.19
CA LEU A 46 -6.53 -8.08 -1.11
C LEU A 46 -6.63 -6.65 -0.57
N VAL A 47 -7.25 -5.77 -1.36
CA VAL A 47 -7.59 -4.40 -0.93
C VAL A 47 -9.08 -4.36 -0.66
N LEU A 48 -9.45 -4.06 0.59
CA LEU A 48 -10.83 -3.91 1.01
C LEU A 48 -11.22 -2.44 0.92
N LEU A 49 -12.35 -2.15 0.26
CA LEU A 49 -12.87 -0.79 0.07
C LEU A 49 -14.12 -0.60 0.92
N TYR A 50 -14.08 0.39 1.79
CA TYR A 50 -15.17 0.75 2.68
C TYR A 50 -15.70 2.14 2.31
N PRO A 51 -16.97 2.27 1.88
CA PRO A 51 -17.56 3.57 1.63
C PRO A 51 -18.00 4.20 2.95
N GLU A 52 -17.51 5.41 3.22
CA GLU A 52 -17.85 6.22 4.39
C GLU A 52 -18.33 7.61 3.94
N ALA A 53 -18.82 8.42 4.89
CA ALA A 53 -19.38 9.74 4.59
C ALA A 53 -18.38 10.72 3.94
N ASP A 54 -17.09 10.54 4.19
CA ASP A 54 -15.98 11.36 3.68
C ASP A 54 -15.25 10.73 2.49
N GLY A 55 -15.63 9.54 2.03
CA GLY A 55 -15.08 8.93 0.82
C GLY A 55 -14.87 7.42 0.90
N LEU A 56 -13.96 6.90 0.06
CA LEU A 56 -13.56 5.50 0.08
C LEU A 56 -12.34 5.30 0.98
N HIS A 57 -12.44 4.35 1.90
CA HIS A 57 -11.39 3.98 2.84
C HIS A 57 -10.81 2.61 2.49
N ILE A 58 -9.55 2.40 2.84
CA ILE A 58 -8.87 1.10 2.77
C ILE A 58 -8.33 0.71 4.15
N VAL A 59 -8.30 -0.58 4.42
CA VAL A 59 -7.66 -1.11 5.63
C VAL A 59 -6.20 -1.41 5.30
N LEU A 60 -5.31 -0.78 6.07
CA LEU A 60 -3.88 -1.07 6.06
C LEU A 60 -3.52 -1.95 7.24
N THR A 61 -2.60 -2.90 7.05
CA THR A 61 -2.19 -3.83 8.10
C THR A 61 -0.73 -3.63 8.45
N ARG A 62 -0.40 -3.38 9.72
CA ARG A 62 0.99 -3.45 10.18
C ARG A 62 1.38 -4.90 10.42
N ARG A 63 2.44 -5.35 9.75
CA ARG A 63 3.02 -6.68 9.91
C ARG A 63 3.66 -6.83 11.29
N THR A 64 3.48 -7.99 11.91
CA THR A 64 4.10 -8.27 13.22
C THR A 64 5.63 -8.17 13.16
N ASP A 65 6.23 -7.74 14.27
CA ASP A 65 7.66 -7.49 14.39
C ASP A 65 8.50 -8.77 14.33
N THR A 66 7.88 -9.93 14.51
CA THR A 66 8.56 -11.24 14.54
C THR A 66 8.74 -11.89 13.16
N LEU A 67 8.27 -11.27 12.07
CA LEU A 67 8.46 -11.82 10.73
C LEU A 67 9.91 -11.65 10.25
N ARG A 68 10.43 -12.68 9.57
CA ARG A 68 11.78 -12.66 8.96
C ARG A 68 11.92 -11.58 7.87
N GLY A 69 10.83 -11.26 7.18
CA GLY A 69 10.80 -10.28 6.10
C GLY A 69 9.68 -9.26 6.29
N HIS A 70 9.99 -7.99 5.99
CA HIS A 70 9.04 -6.88 6.07
C HIS A 70 8.36 -6.74 7.44
N SER A 71 9.06 -7.10 8.52
CA SER A 71 8.54 -6.97 9.88
C SER A 71 8.34 -5.49 10.23
N GLY A 72 7.22 -5.20 10.89
CA GLY A 72 6.81 -3.86 11.28
C GLY A 72 6.35 -2.92 10.16
N GLN A 73 6.46 -3.35 8.89
CA GLN A 73 5.96 -2.58 7.75
C GLN A 73 4.43 -2.61 7.70
N VAL A 74 3.85 -1.51 7.23
CA VAL A 74 2.47 -1.46 6.77
C VAL A 74 2.39 -1.91 5.31
#